data_AF-A0A453Q143-F1
#
_entry.id   AF-A0A453Q143-F1
#
_cell.length_a   1.000
_cell.length_b   1.000
_cell.length_c   1.000
_cell.angle_alpha   90.00
_cell.angle_beta   90.00
_cell.angle_gamma   90.00
#
_symmetry.space_group_name_H-M   'P 1'
#
loop_
_entity.id
_entity.type
_entity.pdbx_description
1 polymer ?
#
loop_
_entity_poly.entity_id
_entity_poly.type
_entity_poly.pdbx_seq_one_letter_code
_entity_poly.pdbx_strand_id
1 'polypeptide(L)' 'RALTDRRVVSHKENVTFPQKRADGWLELELGEFLDEGGDDGEVSISLTETKSGRWKSGLIVQGIEIRHKKSG' A
#
# COMPACT_ATOMS: atom_id res chain seq x y z
N ARG A 1 -24.74 11.76 8.75
CA ARG A 1 -23.86 12.68 9.51
C ARG A 1 -22.44 12.20 9.23
N ALA A 2 -21.57 13.10 8.76
CA ALA A 2 -20.39 12.82 7.93
C ALA A 2 -19.53 11.62 8.32
N LEU A 3 -19.45 10.62 7.43
CA LEU A 3 -18.44 9.57 7.40
C LEU A 3 -17.32 9.98 6.45
N THR A 4 -16.48 10.95 6.80
CA THR A 4 -15.22 11.18 6.08
C THR A 4 -14.31 12.07 6.92
N ASP A 5 -13.69 11.52 7.95
CA ASP A 5 -12.37 12.01 8.35
C ASP A 5 -11.35 11.00 7.84
N ARG A 6 -11.12 11.01 6.51
CA ARG A 6 -9.99 10.32 5.91
C ARG A 6 -8.75 11.10 6.31
N ARG A 7 -8.21 10.79 7.48
CA ARG A 7 -6.95 11.34 7.96
C ARG A 7 -5.85 10.80 7.04
N VAL A 8 -5.54 11.54 5.98
CA VAL A 8 -4.41 11.25 5.10
C VAL A 8 -3.15 11.55 5.92
N VAL A 9 -2.61 10.51 6.55
CA VAL A 9 -1.34 10.62 7.27
C VAL A 9 -0.24 10.80 6.24
N SER A 10 0.19 12.05 6.08
CA SER A 10 1.37 12.44 5.30
C SER A 10 2.62 11.85 5.96
N HIS A 11 2.99 10.63 5.58
CA HIS A 11 4.28 10.05 5.92
C HIS A 11 5.36 10.80 5.11
N LYS A 12 6.32 11.43 5.80
CA LYS A 12 7.56 11.89 5.16
C LYS A 12 8.16 10.70 4.39
N GLU A 13 8.29 10.88 3.09
CA GLU A 13 8.56 9.83 2.11
C GLU A 13 9.97 9.24 2.28
N ASN A 14 10.12 8.23 3.14
CA ASN A 14 11.13 7.21 2.88
C ASN A 14 10.59 6.35 1.75
N VAL A 15 10.85 6.75 0.51
CA VAL A 15 10.45 5.99 -0.68
C VAL A 15 11.24 4.68 -0.67
N THR A 16 10.61 3.62 -0.19
CA THR A 16 11.16 2.27 -0.29
C THR A 16 10.84 1.72 -1.68
N PHE A 17 11.87 1.28 -2.40
CA PHE A 17 11.68 0.66 -3.72
C PHE A 17 11.30 -0.82 -3.56
N PRO A 18 10.34 -1.32 -4.37
CA PRO A 18 10.00 -2.74 -4.38
C PRO A 18 11.22 -3.60 -4.68
N GLN A 19 11.34 -4.72 -3.96
CA GLN A 19 12.40 -5.71 -4.16
C GLN A 19 11.87 -6.90 -4.96
N LYS A 20 12.71 -7.45 -5.83
CA LYS A 20 12.35 -8.63 -6.61
C LYS A 20 12.53 -9.90 -5.78
N ARG A 21 11.49 -10.72 -5.74
CA ARG A 21 11.48 -12.07 -5.14
C ARG A 21 12.05 -13.11 -6.08
N ALA A 22 12.39 -14.28 -5.54
CA ALA A 22 12.87 -15.43 -6.31
C ALA A 22 11.85 -15.96 -7.33
N ASP A 23 10.55 -15.80 -7.04
CA ASP A 23 9.44 -16.18 -7.92
C ASP A 23 9.07 -15.09 -8.95
N GLY A 24 9.82 -13.99 -9.01
CA GLY A 24 9.65 -12.93 -9.99
C GLY A 24 8.69 -11.82 -9.58
N TRP A 25 8.00 -11.92 -8.45
CA TRP A 25 7.13 -10.85 -7.93
C TRP A 25 7.94 -9.66 -7.39
N LEU A 26 7.36 -8.47 -7.46
CA LEU A 26 7.87 -7.28 -6.76
C LEU A 26 7.15 -7.14 -5.43
N GLU A 27 7.90 -7.00 -4.34
CA GLU A 27 7.39 -6.91 -2.97
C GLU A 27 7.86 -5.62 -2.29
N LEU A 28 6.96 -4.99 -1.54
CA LEU A 28 7.20 -3.74 -0.82
C LEU A 28 6.42 -3.74 0.50
N GLU A 29 7.04 -3.27 1.57
CA GLU A 29 6.37 -3.02 2.85
C GLU A 29 5.49 -1.75 2.73
N LEU A 30 4.18 -1.92 2.88
CA LEU A 30 3.20 -0.83 2.81
C LEU A 30 3.01 -0.12 4.16
N GLY A 31 3.25 -0.82 5.27
CA GLY A 31 3.09 -0.32 6.63
C GLY A 31 2.70 -1.44 7.61
N GLU A 32 2.38 -1.04 8.84
CA GLU A 32 1.91 -1.92 9.91
C GLU A 32 0.58 -1.37 10.45
N PHE A 33 -0.35 -2.27 10.78
CA PHE A 33 -1.59 -1.91 11.48
C PHE A 33 -1.81 -2.92 12.61
N LEU A 34 -2.49 -2.47 13.66
CA LEU A 34 -2.88 -3.29 14.80
C LEU A 34 -4.38 -3.52 14.72
N ASP A 35 -4.79 -4.76 14.94
CA ASP A 35 -6.19 -5.10 15.19
C ASP A 35 -6.39 -5.17 16.70
N GLU A 36 -7.00 -4.14 17.28
CA GLU A 36 -7.24 -4.04 18.73
C GLU A 36 -8.54 -4.74 19.17
N GLY A 37 -9.22 -5.45 18.26
CA GLY A 37 -10.47 -6.15 18.58
C GLY A 37 -11.63 -5.19 18.85
N GLY A 38 -12.30 -4.79 17.77
CA GLY A 38 -13.49 -3.92 17.76
C GLY A 38 -14.16 -3.96 16.39
N ASP A 39 -15.37 -3.39 16.28
CA ASP A 39 -16.27 -3.49 15.12
C ASP A 39 -15.57 -3.21 13.77
N ASP A 40 -15.68 -4.17 12.84
CA ASP A 40 -15.45 -4.13 11.39
C ASP A 40 -14.45 -3.08 10.85
N GLY A 41 -13.24 -3.02 11.40
CA GLY A 41 -12.18 -2.15 10.90
C GLY A 41 -11.81 -2.48 9.44
N GLU A 42 -11.95 -1.52 8.52
CA GLU A 42 -11.59 -1.69 7.11
C GLU A 42 -10.17 -1.17 6.83
N VAL A 43 -9.32 -2.04 6.25
CA VAL A 43 -8.02 -1.63 5.70
C VAL A 43 -8.15 -1.46 4.19
N SER A 44 -8.09 -0.21 3.73
CA SER A 44 -8.11 0.13 2.31
C SER A 44 -6.69 0.40 1.78
N ILE A 45 -6.31 -0.30 0.71
CA ILE A 45 -5.04 -0.12 0.00
C ILE A 45 -5.32 0.47 -1.38
N SER A 46 -4.54 1.47 -1.80
CA SER A 46 -4.67 2.07 -3.13
C SER A 46 -3.32 2.25 -3.82
N LEU A 47 -3.26 1.95 -5.12
CA LEU A 47 -2.11 2.23 -5.97
C LEU A 47 -2.51 3.34 -6.95
N THR A 48 -2.03 4.55 -6.70
CA THR A 48 -2.42 5.74 -7.47
C THR A 48 -1.21 6.46 -8.05
N GLU A 49 -1.44 7.25 -9.10
CA GLU A 49 -0.44 8.19 -9.60
C GLU A 49 -0.34 9.37 -8.63
N THR A 50 0.88 9.68 -8.17
CA THR A 50 1.12 10.75 -7.17
C THR A 50 1.57 12.08 -7.78
N LYS A 51 1.97 12.11 -9.06
CA LYS A 51 2.47 13.32 -9.74
C LYS A 51 1.65 13.56 -11.00
N SER A 52 0.72 14.51 -10.95
CA SER A 52 -0.09 14.86 -12.12
C SER A 52 0.78 15.39 -13.26
N GLY A 53 0.58 14.88 -14.48
CA GLY A 53 1.11 15.49 -15.70
C GLY A 53 2.18 14.68 -16.43
N ARG A 54 2.60 13.53 -15.89
CA ARG A 54 3.33 12.51 -16.66
C ARG A 54 2.60 11.20 -16.52
N TRP A 55 1.69 10.95 -17.47
CA TRP A 55 1.14 9.61 -17.71
C TRP A 55 2.30 8.60 -17.63
N LYS A 56 2.20 7.67 -16.68
CA LYS A 56 3.14 6.56 -16.59
C LYS A 56 2.69 5.50 -17.60
N SER A 57 3.18 5.58 -18.84
CA SER A 57 3.03 4.49 -19.80
C SER A 57 3.80 3.27 -19.34
N GLY A 58 3.26 2.08 -19.64
CA GLY A 58 4.03 0.84 -19.60
C GLY A 58 4.00 0.08 -18.27
N LEU A 59 3.27 0.56 -17.26
CA LEU A 59 2.99 -0.26 -16.07
C LEU A 59 1.82 -1.20 -16.36
N ILE A 60 2.11 -2.50 -16.44
CA ILE A 60 1.10 -3.56 -16.53
C ILE A 60 1.10 -4.29 -15.19
N VAL A 61 -0.04 -4.29 -14.50
CA VAL A 61 -0.24 -5.08 -13.27
C VAL A 61 -0.93 -6.38 -13.65
N GLN A 62 -0.20 -7.50 -13.54
CA GLN A 62 -0.74 -8.84 -13.85
C GLN A 62 -1.48 -9.47 -12.66
N GLY A 63 -1.15 -9.07 -11.43
CA GLY A 63 -1.77 -9.56 -10.21
C GLY A 63 -1.27 -8.79 -8.99
N ILE A 64 -1.93 -9.00 -7.86
CA ILE A 64 -1.60 -8.40 -6.55
C ILE A 64 -1.68 -9.51 -5.49
N GLU A 65 -0.70 -9.54 -4.59
CA GLU A 65 -0.65 -10.45 -3.43
C GLU A 65 -0.45 -9.61 -2.16
N ILE A 66 -1.30 -9.81 -1.15
CA ILE A 66 -1.14 -9.18 0.17
C ILE A 66 -0.62 -10.25 1.13
N ARG A 67 0.47 -9.93 1.84
CA ARG A 67 1.12 -10.84 2.78
C ARG A 67 1.30 -10.17 4.13
N HIS A 68 1.19 -10.94 5.20
CA HIS A 68 1.61 -10.50 6.52
C HIS A 68 3.13 -10.34 6.57
N LYS A 69 3.60 -9.40 7.40
CA LYS A 69 5.03 -9.27 7.71
C LYS A 69 5.51 -10.53 8.43
N LYS A 70 6.63 -11.09 7.96
CA LYS A 70 7.26 -12.21 8.67
C LYS A 70 7.89 -11.69 9.95
N SER A 71 7.50 -12.25 11.09
CA SER A 71 8.25 -12.09 12.33
C SER A 71 9.63 -12.72 12.13
N GLY A 72 10.68 -11.99 12.49
CA GLY A 72 12.05 -12.52 12.54
C GLY A 72 12.22 -13.54 13.65
#